data_AF-A0A938THE6-F1
#
_entry.id   AF-A0A938THE6-F1
#
_cell.length_a   1.000
_cell.length_b   1.000
_cell.length_c   1.000
_cell.angle_alpha   90.00
_cell.angle_beta   90.00
_cell.angle_gamma   90.00
#
_symmetry.space_group_name_H-M   'P 1'
#
loop_
_entity.id
_entity.type
_entity.pdbx_description
1 polymer ?
#
loop_
_entity_poly.entity_id
_entity_poly.type
_entity_poly.pdbx_seq_one_letter_code
_entity_poly.pdbx_strand_id
1 'polypeptide(L)' 'MRSGGFAELVCAGLVFFHGYRILKRNYALRGGEVDIIASREDLLVFLEVRLRSNVAFG' A
#
# COMPACT_ATOMS: atom_id res chain seq x y z
N MET A 1 -10.89 -9.47 -13.05
CA MET A 1 -10.35 -8.10 -12.87
C MET A 1 -9.22 -8.18 -11.86
N ARG A 2 -8.04 -7.61 -12.14
CA ARG A 2 -6.92 -7.58 -11.18
C ARG A 2 -7.27 -6.58 -10.06
N SER A 3 -7.97 -7.07 -9.03
CA SER A 3 -8.51 -6.27 -7.94
C SER A 3 -7.44 -5.58 -7.06
N GLY A 4 -6.16 -5.93 -7.23
CA GLY A 4 -5.03 -5.32 -6.51
C GLY A 4 -4.85 -3.83 -6.80
N GLY A 5 -4.95 -3.40 -8.06
CA GLY A 5 -4.73 -1.99 -8.41
C GLY A 5 -5.76 -1.02 -7.83
N PHE A 6 -7.02 -1.46 -7.67
CA PHE A 6 -8.06 -0.67 -7.01
C PHE A 6 -7.81 -0.57 -5.50
N ALA A 7 -7.48 -1.68 -4.84
CA ALA A 7 -7.18 -1.69 -3.42
C ALA A 7 -5.95 -0.82 -3.09
N GLU A 8 -4.91 -0.90 -3.92
CA GLU A 8 -3.71 -0.07 -3.79
C GLU A 8 -4.04 1.41 -3.98
N LEU A 9 -4.91 1.76 -4.94
CA LEU A 9 -5.36 3.13 -5.14
C LEU A 9 -6.11 3.67 -3.92
N VAL A 10 -7.03 2.89 -3.35
CA VAL A 10 -7.76 3.27 -2.14
C VAL A 10 -6.81 3.43 -0.95
N CYS A 11 -5.87 2.51 -0.77
CA CYS A 11 -4.90 2.57 0.32
C CYS A 11 -3.97 3.78 0.18
N ALA A 12 -3.48 4.07 -1.03
CA ALA A 12 -2.68 5.24 -1.33
C ALA A 12 -3.44 6.54 -1.04
N GLY A 13 -4.73 6.61 -1.41
CA GLY A 13 -5.60 7.73 -1.08
C GLY A 13 -5.77 7.91 0.42
N LEU A 14 -6.04 6.84 1.15
CA LEU A 14 -6.21 6.86 2.61
C LEU A 14 -4.97 7.44 3.30
N VAL A 15 -3.78 6.91 3.03
CA VAL A 15 -2.56 7.41 3.69
C VAL A 15 -2.23 8.84 3.25
N PHE A 16 -2.49 9.20 2.01
CA PHE A 16 -2.36 10.58 1.53
C PHE A 16 -3.24 11.54 2.34
N PHE A 17 -4.53 11.21 2.53
CA PHE A 17 -5.44 12.00 3.37
C PHE A 17 -4.99 12.07 4.84
N HIS A 18 -4.29 11.06 5.34
CA HIS A 18 -3.69 11.07 6.69
C HIS A 18 -2.32 11.78 6.78
N GLY A 19 -1.94 12.52 5.72
CA GLY A 19 -0.75 13.36 5.70
C GLY A 19 0.54 12.64 5.31
N TYR A 20 0.46 11.41 4.80
CA TYR A 20 1.62 10.73 4.26
C TYR A 20 1.89 11.12 2.81
N ARG A 21 3.16 11.30 2.47
CA ARG A 21 3.64 11.42 1.10
C ARG A 21 3.93 10.03 0.54
N ILE A 22 3.30 9.69 -0.57
CA ILE A 22 3.65 8.47 -1.33
C ILE A 22 5.02 8.66 -1.98
N LEU A 23 5.97 7.78 -1.68
CA LEU A 23 7.32 7.79 -2.26
C LEU A 23 7.41 6.85 -3.46
N LYS A 24 6.87 5.63 -3.33
CA LYS A 24 6.84 4.60 -4.38
C LYS A 24 5.60 3.73 -4.25
N ARG A 25 5.21 3.14 -5.38
CA ARG A 25 4.16 2.13 -5.51
C ARG A 25 4.69 0.98 -6.37
N ASN A 26 4.24 -0.24 -6.14
CA ASN A 26 4.68 -1.46 -6.84
C ASN A 26 6.22 -1.55 -6.89
N TYR A 27 6.89 -1.40 -5.74
CA TYR A 27 8.34 -1.36 -5.66
C TYR A 27 8.92 -2.78 -5.62
N ALA A 28 9.55 -3.20 -6.72
CA ALA A 28 10.22 -4.49 -6.83
C ALA A 28 11.70 -4.39 -6.42
N LEU A 29 12.15 -5.36 -5.62
CA LEU A 29 13.55 -5.56 -5.25
C LEU A 29 13.95 -7.02 -5.42
N ARG A 30 15.26 -7.32 -5.38
CA ARG A 30 15.78 -8.67 -5.64
C ARG A 30 15.27 -9.75 -4.66
N GLY A 31 14.71 -9.36 -3.53
CA GLY A 31 14.21 -10.26 -2.47
C GLY A 31 12.71 -10.17 -2.19
N GLY A 32 11.93 -9.42 -2.99
CA GLY A 32 10.49 -9.28 -2.78
C GLY A 32 9.89 -8.05 -3.45
N GLU A 33 8.64 -7.75 -3.10
CA GLU A 33 7.92 -6.57 -3.55
C GLU A 33 7.34 -5.83 -2.34
N VAL A 34 7.13 -4.53 -2.50
CA VAL A 34 6.38 -3.69 -1.56
C VAL A 34 5.33 -2.93 -2.35
N ASP A 35 4.07 -3.05 -1.97
CA ASP A 35 2.96 -2.41 -2.69
C ASP A 35 3.04 -0.88 -2.61
N ILE A 36 3.25 -0.30 -1.42
CA ILE A 36 3.36 1.16 -1.22
C ILE A 36 4.47 1.49 -0.22
N ILE A 37 5.28 2.48 -0.55
CA ILE A 37 6.23 3.13 0.38
C ILE A 37 5.76 4.57 0.57
N ALA A 38 5.55 4.99 1.81
CA ALA A 38 5.10 6.33 2.15
C ALA A 38 5.88 6.90 3.34
N SER A 39 5.91 8.22 3.47
CA SER A 39 6.56 8.88 4.61
C SER A 39 5.75 10.04 5.17
N ARG A 40 5.96 10.33 6.46
CA ARG A 40 5.42 11.50 7.14
C ARG A 40 6.40 11.94 8.22
N GLU A 41 6.93 13.15 8.09
CA GLU A 41 8.01 13.65 8.97
C GLU A 41 9.17 12.63 9.00
N ASP A 42 9.52 12.12 10.18
CA ASP A 42 10.60 11.15 10.38
C ASP A 42 10.14 9.69 10.28
N LEU A 43 8.89 9.44 9.87
CA LEU A 43 8.32 8.10 9.70
C LEU A 43 8.42 7.64 8.25
N LEU A 44 9.01 6.46 8.06
CA LEU A 44 8.98 5.71 6.80
C LEU A 44 8.12 4.46 6.99
N VAL A 45 7.08 4.29 6.17
CA VAL A 45 6.10 3.21 6.28
C VAL A 45 6.04 2.41 5.00
N PHE A 46 6.07 1.09 5.13
CA PHE A 46 5.89 0.12 4.05
C PHE A 46 4.51 -0.51 4.23
N LEU A 47 3.66 -0.45 3.20
CA LEU A 47 2.32 -1.01 3.23
C LEU A 47 2.21 -2.16 2.22
N GLU A 48 1.76 -3.30 2.73
CA GLU A 48 1.31 -4.45 1.92
C GLU A 48 -0.22 -4.40 1.84
N VAL A 49 -0.77 -4.34 0.64
CA VAL A 49 -2.19 -4.14 0.36
C VAL A 49 -2.83 -5.48 0.00
N ARG A 50 -3.72 -5.96 0.87
CA ARG A 50 -4.49 -7.19 0.65
C ARG A 50 -5.97 -6.87 0.50
N LEU A 51 -6.53 -7.10 -0.68
CA LEU A 51 -7.99 -7.09 -0.85
C LEU A 51 -8.54 -8.48 -0.50
N ARG A 52 -9.28 -8.58 0.61
CA ARG A 52 -10.04 -9.79 0.95
C ARG A 52 -11.49 -9.61 0.53
N SER A 53 -12.00 -10.54 -0.29
CA SER A 53 -13.42 -10.60 -0.71
C SER A 53 -14.29 -11.38 0.27
N ASN A 54 -13.69 -12.08 1.23
CA ASN A 54 -14.38 -12.80 2.29
C ASN A 54 -13.78 -12.37 3.64
N VAL A 55 -14.64 -12.06 4.61
CA VAL A 55 -14.27 -11.67 5.99
C VAL A 55 -13.97 -12.85 6.91
N ALA A 56 -14.00 -14.08 6.38
CA ALA A 56 -13.56 -15.26 7.13
C ALA A 56 -12.07 -15.11 7.52
N PHE A 57 -11.82 -15.02 8.82
CA PHE A 57 -10.49 -14.89 9.42
C PHE A 57 -9.65 -16.16 9.18
N GLY A 58 -8.35 -15.96 8.98
CA GLY A 58 -7.32 -16.98 8.68
C GLY A 58 -6.06 -16.31 8.16
#